data_AF-B0MZL1-F1
#
_entry.id   AF-B0MZL1-F1
#
_cell.length_a   1.000
_cell.length_b   1.000
_cell.length_c   1.000
_cell.angle_alpha   90.00
_cell.angle_beta   90.00
_cell.angle_gamma   90.00
#
_symmetry.space_group_name_H-M   'P 1'
#
loop_
_entity.id
_entity.type
_entity.pdbx_description
1 polymer ?
#
loop_
_entity_poly.entity_id
_entity_poly.type
_entity_poly.pdbx_seq_one_letter_code
_entity_poly.pdbx_strand_id
1 'polypeptide(L)'
;MKHKGKSNSTFRHPKQVLLFGHTRILVAIFKSMQSCAEITGTSVKTVSRACKGEYAQAAGFYFRRLHPDVEIEMADLDTLPLEEYDRLCGEVRRYLPKEQVKAFREKFEQTYRHRKRLDGG
;
A
#
# COMPACT_ATOMS: atom_id res chain seq x y z
N MET A 1 9.54 46.05 -7.42
CA MET A 1 8.52 45.48 -6.51
C MET A 1 7.59 44.61 -7.36
N LYS A 2 7.52 43.30 -7.12
CA LYS A 2 6.65 42.38 -7.88
C LYS A 2 5.65 41.74 -6.93
N HIS A 3 4.36 41.92 -7.21
CA HIS A 3 3.25 41.33 -6.46
C HIS A 3 3.32 39.80 -6.50
N LYS A 4 3.43 39.18 -5.32
CA LYS A 4 3.39 37.72 -5.15
C LYS A 4 1.91 37.31 -5.18
N GLY A 5 1.45 36.81 -6.33
CA GLY A 5 0.13 36.19 -6.44
C GLY A 5 0.01 35.03 -5.44
N LYS A 6 -1.04 35.05 -4.61
CA LYS A 6 -1.40 33.93 -3.73
C LYS A 6 -1.86 32.76 -4.61
N SER A 7 -0.94 31.83 -4.90
CA SER A 7 -1.29 30.53 -5.44
C SER A 7 -1.98 29.73 -4.34
N ASN A 8 -3.32 29.63 -4.39
CA ASN A 8 -4.10 28.69 -3.58
C ASN A 8 -4.03 27.27 -4.18
N SER A 9 -2.86 26.82 -4.62
CA SER A 9 -2.67 25.44 -5.09
C SER A 9 -2.66 24.51 -3.88
N THR A 10 -3.73 23.73 -3.71
CA THR A 10 -3.85 22.64 -2.73
C THR A 10 -3.18 21.35 -3.24
N PHE A 11 -2.10 21.46 -4.01
CA PHE A 11 -1.34 20.29 -4.48
C PHE A 11 -0.72 19.58 -3.26
N ARG A 12 -1.43 18.58 -2.75
CA ARG A 12 -0.89 17.66 -1.76
C ARG A 12 0.10 16.76 -2.44
N HIS A 13 1.35 16.77 -1.98
CA HIS A 13 2.33 15.80 -2.42
C HIS A 13 1.75 14.38 -2.29
N PRO A 14 1.85 13.55 -3.34
CA PRO A 14 1.35 12.20 -3.29
C PRO A 14 2.04 11.44 -2.15
N LYS A 15 1.24 10.89 -1.25
CA LYS A 15 1.76 10.12 -0.11
C LYS A 15 2.25 8.77 -0.60
N GLN A 16 3.50 8.45 -0.28
CA GLN A 16 4.06 7.13 -0.54
C GLN A 16 3.26 6.04 0.15
N VAL A 17 3.24 4.87 -0.47
CA VAL A 17 2.57 3.67 0.05
C VAL A 17 3.59 2.56 0.19
N LEU A 18 3.65 2.01 1.40
CA LEU A 18 4.43 0.83 1.72
C LEU A 18 3.54 -0.40 1.52
N LEU A 19 4.06 -1.38 0.80
CA LEU A 19 3.40 -2.64 0.50
C LEU A 19 4.11 -3.75 1.25
N PHE A 20 3.38 -4.48 2.09
CA PHE A 20 3.91 -5.65 2.80
C PHE A 20 3.26 -6.93 2.28
N GLY A 21 4.08 -7.97 2.15
CA GLY A 21 3.67 -9.29 1.68
C GLY A 21 2.82 -10.07 2.69
N HIS A 22 2.45 -11.29 2.30
CA HIS A 22 1.72 -12.23 3.17
C HIS A 22 2.53 -12.65 4.41
N THR A 23 3.87 -12.61 4.34
CA THR A 23 4.78 -12.83 5.48
C THR A 23 4.85 -11.62 6.43
N ARG A 24 4.22 -10.50 6.06
CA ARG A 24 4.22 -9.21 6.75
C ARG A 24 5.58 -8.49 6.72
N ILE A 25 6.37 -8.72 5.68
CA ILE A 25 7.62 -8.02 5.42
C ILE A 25 7.42 -7.00 4.29
N LEU A 26 8.12 -5.86 4.35
CA LEU A 26 8.09 -4.83 3.33
C LEU A 26 8.62 -5.38 2.01
N VAL A 27 7.81 -5.32 0.93
CA VAL A 27 8.19 -5.83 -0.39
C VAL A 27 8.28 -4.75 -1.47
N ALA A 28 7.64 -3.59 -1.26
CA ALA A 28 7.70 -2.49 -2.22
C ALA A 28 7.35 -1.14 -1.59
N ILE A 29 7.89 -0.08 -2.19
CA ILE A 29 7.58 1.32 -1.88
C ILE A 29 7.04 1.97 -3.15
N PHE A 30 5.82 2.51 -3.09
CA PHE A 30 5.18 3.21 -4.20
C PHE A 30 5.18 4.71 -3.97
N LYS A 31 5.42 5.48 -5.03
CA LYS A 31 5.33 6.95 -5.00
C LYS A 31 3.92 7.48 -4.68
N SER A 32 2.89 6.68 -4.91
CA SER A 32 1.49 7.10 -4.70
C SER A 32 0.53 5.91 -4.58
N MET A 33 -0.67 6.16 -4.03
CA MET A 33 -1.76 5.18 -4.02
C MET A 33 -2.21 4.78 -5.43
N GLN A 34 -2.15 5.70 -6.40
CA GLN A 34 -2.52 5.44 -7.78
C GLN A 34 -1.59 4.40 -8.41
N SER A 35 -0.28 4.64 -8.33
CA SER A 35 0.72 3.69 -8.85
C SER A 35 0.65 2.34 -8.12
N CYS A 36 0.41 2.36 -6.80
CA CYS A 36 0.21 1.15 -6.03
C CYS A 36 -1.01 0.36 -6.52
N ALA A 37 -2.15 1.03 -6.73
CA ALA A 37 -3.39 0.40 -7.17
C ALA A 37 -3.26 -0.24 -8.56
N GLU A 38 -2.63 0.48 -9.49
CA GLU A 38 -2.37 0.01 -10.86
C GLU A 38 -1.51 -1.27 -10.86
N ILE A 39 -0.38 -1.24 -10.16
CA ILE A 39 0.58 -2.37 -10.13
C ILE A 39 0.01 -3.57 -9.37
N THR A 40 -0.73 -3.34 -8.28
CA THR A 40 -1.33 -4.42 -7.50
C THR A 40 -2.66 -4.94 -8.08
N GLY A 41 -3.16 -4.33 -9.16
CA GLY A 41 -4.41 -4.74 -9.83
C GLY A 41 -5.67 -4.44 -9.01
N THR A 42 -5.62 -3.47 -8.08
CA THR A 42 -6.74 -3.09 -7.22
C THR A 42 -7.20 -1.65 -7.48
N SER A 43 -8.20 -1.18 -6.73
CA SER A 43 -8.68 0.21 -6.83
C SER A 43 -7.98 1.14 -5.84
N VAL A 44 -7.83 2.41 -6.19
CA VAL A 44 -7.31 3.45 -5.28
C VAL A 44 -8.16 3.56 -4.00
N LYS A 45 -9.48 3.34 -4.11
CA LYS A 45 -10.39 3.30 -2.95
C LYS A 45 -10.01 2.16 -2.01
N THR A 46 -9.70 0.98 -2.55
CA THR A 46 -9.25 -0.19 -1.77
C THR A 46 -7.94 0.08 -1.05
N VAL A 47 -6.94 0.63 -1.75
CA VAL A 47 -5.66 1.01 -1.15
C VAL A 47 -5.87 2.02 -0.03
N SER A 48 -6.68 3.06 -0.27
CA SER A 48 -6.99 4.10 0.71
C SER A 48 -7.63 3.52 1.98
N ARG A 49 -8.61 2.62 1.85
CA ARG A 49 -9.26 1.95 2.99
C ARG A 49 -8.29 1.05 3.77
N ALA A 50 -7.46 0.28 3.09
CA ALA A 50 -6.43 -0.55 3.73
C ALA A 50 -5.40 0.33 4.49
N CYS A 51 -4.93 1.41 3.87
CA CYS A 51 -4.04 2.37 4.53
C CYS A 51 -4.64 3.03 5.77
N LYS A 52 -5.96 3.23 5.83
CA LYS A 52 -6.67 3.72 7.03
C LYS A 52 -6.93 2.65 8.09
N GLY A 53 -6.72 1.38 7.76
CA GLY A 53 -6.98 0.26 8.66
C GLY A 53 -8.42 -0.24 8.64
N GLU A 54 -9.25 0.26 7.73
CA GLU A 54 -10.61 -0.26 7.52
C GLU A 54 -10.55 -1.71 7.01
N TYR A 55 -9.51 -2.05 6.25
CA TYR A 55 -9.20 -3.42 5.84
C TYR A 55 -7.84 -3.85 6.40
N ALA A 56 -7.79 -5.06 6.95
CA ALA A 56 -6.52 -5.65 7.36
C ALA A 56 -5.58 -5.85 6.16
N GLN A 57 -6.10 -6.42 5.07
CA GLN A 57 -5.37 -6.66 3.81
C GLN A 57 -6.27 -6.37 2.60
N ALA A 58 -5.66 -6.17 1.43
CA ALA A 58 -6.34 -6.26 0.15
C ALA A 58 -5.45 -6.91 -0.93
N ALA A 59 -6.05 -7.65 -1.86
CA ALA A 59 -5.32 -8.32 -2.95
C ALA A 59 -4.13 -9.20 -2.49
N GLY A 60 -4.18 -9.70 -1.25
CA GLY A 60 -3.09 -10.50 -0.66
C GLY A 60 -1.93 -9.69 -0.07
N PHE A 61 -2.12 -8.38 0.15
CA PHE A 61 -1.11 -7.48 0.70
C PHE A 61 -1.63 -6.61 1.84
N TYR A 62 -0.71 -6.15 2.67
CA TYR A 62 -0.97 -5.07 3.63
C TYR A 62 -0.46 -3.75 3.05
N PHE A 63 -1.23 -2.69 3.24
CA PHE A 63 -0.90 -1.36 2.75
C PHE A 63 -0.75 -0.40 3.94
N ARG A 64 0.30 0.41 3.90
CA ARG A 64 0.50 1.52 4.83
C ARG A 64 0.87 2.78 4.06
N ARG A 65 0.46 3.93 4.59
CA ARG A 65 1.01 5.20 4.12
C ARG A 65 2.30 5.46 4.86
N LEU A 66 3.30 5.99 4.17
CA LEU A 66 4.52 6.48 4.82
C LEU A 66 4.12 7.54 5.86
N HIS A 67 4.54 7.31 7.10
CA HIS A 67 4.34 8.22 8.21
C HIS A 67 5.32 9.39 8.08
N PRO A 68 4.91 10.65 8.35
CA PRO A 68 5.78 11.82 8.18
C PRO A 68 7.04 11.76 9.05
N ASP A 69 6.98 11.07 10.19
CA ASP A 69 8.09 10.98 11.16
C ASP A 69 8.88 9.66 11.04
N VAL A 70 8.61 8.85 10.02
CA VAL A 70 9.34 7.60 9.76
C VAL A 70 10.07 7.71 8.44
N GLU A 71 11.38 7.50 8.47
CA GLU A 71 12.20 7.36 7.27
C GLU A 71 12.29 5.87 6.90
N ILE A 72 12.21 5.59 5.60
CA ILE A 72 12.34 4.23 5.06
C ILE A 72 13.46 4.26 4.02
N GLU A 73 14.45 3.40 4.22
CA GLU A 73 15.60 3.23 3.35
C GLU A 73 15.40 2.02 2.42
N MET A 74 16.23 1.93 1.38
CA MET A 74 16.22 0.77 0.48
C MET A 74 16.60 -0.53 1.19
N ALA A 75 17.38 -0.45 2.28
CA ALA A 75 17.77 -1.60 3.09
C ALA A 75 16.60 -2.20 3.91
N ASP A 76 15.52 -1.43 4.09
CA ASP A 76 14.31 -1.89 4.79
C ASP A 76 13.46 -2.86 3.92
N LEU A 77 13.70 -2.86 2.60
CA LEU A 77 13.08 -3.84 1.71
C LEU A 77 13.55 -5.24 2.12
N ASP A 78 12.59 -6.14 2.26
CA ASP A 78 12.78 -7.52 2.71
C ASP A 78 13.27 -7.70 4.17
N THR A 79 13.42 -6.61 4.93
CA THR A 79 13.88 -6.68 6.32
C THR A 79 12.88 -6.09 7.31
N LEU A 80 12.14 -5.04 6.95
CA LEU A 80 11.22 -4.35 7.85
C LEU A 80 9.90 -5.13 8.04
N PRO A 81 9.58 -5.56 9.27
CA PRO A 81 8.29 -6.15 9.59
C PRO A 81 7.16 -5.11 9.65
N LEU A 82 5.95 -5.52 9.29
CA LEU A 82 4.75 -4.68 9.34
C LEU A 82 4.44 -4.22 10.76
N GLU A 83 4.57 -5.11 11.74
CA GLU A 83 4.32 -4.80 13.15
C GLU A 83 5.33 -3.80 13.69
N GLU A 84 6.58 -3.87 13.22
CA GLU A 84 7.63 -2.92 13.56
C GLU A 84 7.27 -1.54 13.04
N TYR A 85 6.90 -1.46 11.76
CA TYR A 85 6.46 -0.21 11.15
C TYR A 85 5.23 0.38 11.84
N ASP A 86 4.22 -0.45 12.13
CA ASP A 86 3.01 -0.01 12.84
C ASP A 86 3.37 0.52 14.25
N ARG A 87 4.33 -0.13 14.94
CA ARG A 87 4.86 0.34 16.23
C ARG A 87 5.59 1.69 16.12
N LEU A 88 6.42 1.88 15.11
CA LEU A 88 7.08 3.17 14.82
C LEU A 88 6.06 4.29 14.57
N CYS A 89 4.92 3.95 13.97
CA CYS A 89 3.82 4.89 13.76
C CYS A 89 2.92 5.09 14.99
N GLY A 90 3.11 4.33 16.07
CA GLY A 90 2.21 4.31 17.22
C GLY A 90 0.81 3.76 16.91
N GLU A 91 0.67 2.93 15.88
CA GLU A 91 -0.60 2.35 15.45
C GLU A 91 -0.76 0.91 15.95
N VAL A 92 -1.98 0.56 16.41
CA VAL A 92 -2.34 -0.82 16.74
C VAL A 92 -3.33 -1.34 15.70
N ARG A 93 -2.98 -2.41 15.00
CA ARG A 93 -3.79 -2.97 13.92
C ARG A 93 -3.99 -4.48 14.07
N ARG A 94 -5.07 -4.97 13.45
CA ARG A 94 -5.34 -6.40 13.35
C ARG A 94 -4.55 -7.00 12.18
N TYR A 95 -3.87 -8.11 12.43
CA TYR A 95 -3.17 -8.90 11.42
C TYR A 95 -3.91 -10.23 11.19
N LEU A 96 -3.84 -10.73 9.95
CA LEU A 96 -4.38 -12.04 9.60
C LEU A 96 -3.26 -13.08 9.59
N PRO A 97 -3.57 -14.37 9.82
CA PRO A 97 -2.61 -15.45 9.66
C PRO A 97 -1.97 -15.45 8.27
N LYS A 98 -0.67 -15.76 8.20
CA LYS A 98 0.13 -15.67 6.95
C LYS A 98 -0.45 -16.55 5.85
N GLU A 99 -0.93 -17.73 6.22
CA GLU A 99 -1.52 -18.75 5.35
C GLU A 99 -2.83 -18.24 4.74
N GLN A 100 -3.63 -17.51 5.53
CA GLN A 100 -4.88 -16.91 5.07
C GLN A 100 -4.62 -15.81 4.04
N VAL A 101 -3.62 -14.96 4.26
CA VAL A 101 -3.25 -13.90 3.31
C VAL A 101 -2.65 -14.49 2.02
N LYS A 102 -1.84 -15.54 2.15
CA LYS A 102 -1.32 -16.30 1.00
C LYS A 102 -2.46 -16.87 0.14
N ALA A 103 -3.46 -17.51 0.76
CA ALA A 103 -4.63 -18.02 0.06
C ALA A 103 -5.43 -16.91 -0.63
N PHE A 104 -5.58 -15.73 0.00
CA PHE A 104 -6.21 -14.58 -0.65
C PHE A 104 -5.41 -14.09 -1.87
N ARG A 105 -4.08 -14.10 -1.78
CA ARG A 105 -3.21 -13.72 -2.89
C ARG A 105 -3.39 -14.66 -4.08
N GLU A 106 -3.33 -15.97 -3.84
CA GLU A 106 -3.50 -16.99 -4.87
C GLU A 106 -4.87 -16.88 -5.56
N LYS A 107 -5.95 -16.75 -4.77
CA LYS A 107 -7.31 -16.55 -5.29
C LYS A 107 -7.44 -15.28 -6.13
N PHE A 108 -6.82 -14.18 -5.66
CA PHE A 108 -6.81 -12.91 -6.38
C PHE A 108 -6.08 -13.04 -7.72
N GLU A 109 -4.90 -13.66 -7.75
CA GLU A 109 -4.13 -13.87 -8.96
C GLU A 109 -4.86 -14.74 -9.98
N GLN A 110 -5.54 -15.81 -9.55
CA GLN A 110 -6.37 -16.63 -10.42
C GLN A 110 -7.49 -15.83 -11.07
N THR A 111 -8.20 -15.04 -10.26
CA THR A 111 -9.31 -14.20 -10.75
C THR A 111 -8.82 -13.10 -11.69
N TYR A 112 -7.71 -12.45 -11.35
CA TYR A 112 -7.12 -11.37 -12.14
C TYR A 112 -6.56 -11.88 -13.47
N ARG A 113 -5.85 -13.02 -13.47
CA ARG A 113 -5.36 -13.69 -14.69
C ARG A 113 -6.52 -14.10 -15.58
N HIS A 114 -7.62 -14.59 -15.01
CA HIS A 114 -8.81 -14.93 -15.76
C HIS A 114 -9.42 -13.70 -16.43
N ARG A 115 -9.58 -12.58 -15.71
CA ARG A 115 -10.09 -11.32 -16.28
C ARG A 115 -9.20 -10.77 -17.40
N LYS A 116 -7.89 -10.72 -17.20
CA LYS A 116 -6.94 -10.26 -18.24
C LYS A 116 -7.02 -11.07 -19.54
N ARG A 117 -7.36 -12.36 -19.45
CA ARG A 117 -7.57 -13.21 -20.63
C ARG A 117 -8.87 -12.89 -21.37
N LEU A 118 -9.90 -12.43 -20.68
CA LEU A 118 -11.19 -12.07 -21.27
C LEU A 118 -11.15 -10.68 -21.93
N ASP A 119 -10.39 -9.74 -21.38
CA ASP A 119 -10.29 -8.36 -21.89
C ASP A 119 -9.29 -8.19 -23.06
N GLY A 120 -8.57 -9.26 -23.41
CA GLY A 120 -7.52 -9.26 -24.44
C GLY A 120 -7.81 -10.15 -25.66
N GLY A 121 -9.08 -10.52 -25.86
CA GLY A 121 -9.58 -11.29 -27.02
C GLY A 121 -10.41 -10.43 -27.96
#